data_AF-X1F1V8-F1
#
_entry.id   AF-X1F1V8-F1
#
_cell.length_a   1.000
_cell.length_b   1.000
_cell.length_c   1.000
_cell.angle_alpha   90.00
_cell.angle_beta   90.00
_cell.angle_gamma   90.00
#
_symmetry.space_group_name_H-M   'P 1'
#
loop_
_entity.id
_entity.type
_entity.pdbx_description
1 polymer ?
#
loop_
_entity_poly.entity_id
_entity_poly.type
_entity_poly.pdbx_seq_one_letter_code
_entity_poly.pdbx_strand_id
1 'polypeptide(L)'
;MIKKKVWLLGLCLVIVILFLFSTNITLAKEKLAIYTTLDEPLARAVMAAFEEDTGIEVEWVRLSGGECVARLIAEKENPQISIWYGGVGLDHIVAKEKGLTIPYQSPNAVNIPDNFKDKDYYWT
;
A
#
# COMPACT_ATOMS: atom_id res chain seq x y z
N MET A 1 4.90 32.59 -51.56
CA MET A 1 4.45 31.19 -51.32
C MET A 1 5.41 30.37 -50.44
N ILE A 2 6.73 30.54 -50.55
CA ILE A 2 7.73 29.74 -49.82
C ILE A 2 7.68 29.92 -48.30
N LYS A 3 7.53 31.16 -47.80
CA LYS A 3 7.45 31.45 -46.35
C LYS A 3 6.28 30.77 -45.63
N LYS A 4 5.10 30.66 -46.28
CA LYS A 4 3.93 29.94 -45.72
C LYS A 4 4.17 28.42 -45.62
N LYS A 5 4.89 27.82 -46.58
CA LYS A 5 5.25 26.40 -46.56
C LYS A 5 6.26 26.08 -45.46
N VAL A 6 7.24 26.96 -45.23
CA VAL A 6 8.22 26.83 -44.13
C VAL A 6 7.54 26.94 -42.76
N TRP A 7 6.57 27.84 -42.61
CA TRP A 7 5.75 27.95 -41.39
C TRP A 7 4.88 26.71 -41.14
N LEU A 8 4.26 26.16 -42.18
CA LEU A 8 3.47 24.92 -42.08
C LEU A 8 4.34 23.70 -41.71
N LEU A 9 5.53 23.59 -42.30
CA LEU A 9 6.49 22.52 -42.00
C LEU A 9 7.01 22.62 -40.57
N GLY A 10 7.30 23.83 -40.07
CA GLY A 10 7.67 24.07 -38.68
C GLY A 10 6.57 23.70 -37.70
N LEU A 11 5.30 24.03 -38.01
CA LEU A 11 4.15 23.68 -37.19
C LEU A 11 3.92 22.16 -37.13
N CYS A 12 4.03 21.45 -38.26
CA CYS A 12 3.97 19.99 -38.30
C CYS A 12 5.10 19.34 -37.49
N LEU A 13 6.32 19.88 -37.54
CA LEU A 13 7.45 19.35 -36.77
C LEU A 13 7.21 19.48 -35.26
N VAL A 14 6.65 20.60 -34.81
CA VAL A 14 6.30 20.83 -33.40
C VAL A 14 5.19 19.89 -32.94
N ILE A 15 4.17 19.64 -33.77
CA ILE A 15 3.08 18.70 -33.45
C ILE A 15 3.60 17.26 -33.37
N VAL A 16 4.53 16.86 -34.25
CA VAL A 16 5.18 15.54 -34.21
C VAL A 16 6.06 15.37 -32.97
N ILE A 17 6.80 16.42 -32.56
CA ILE A 17 7.58 16.42 -31.32
C ILE A 17 6.67 16.31 -30.09
N LEU A 18 5.53 17.01 -30.08
CA LEU A 18 4.53 16.91 -29.00
C LEU A 18 3.87 15.52 -28.94
N PHE A 19 3.68 14.86 -30.08
CA PHE A 19 3.20 13.47 -30.14
C PHE A 19 4.26 12.45 -29.69
N LEU A 20 5.55 12.70 -29.90
CA LEU A 20 6.62 11.83 -29.39
C LEU A 20 6.77 11.87 -27.86
N PHE A 21 6.13 12.83 -27.20
CA PHE A 21 6.00 12.91 -25.74
C PHE A 21 4.71 12.28 -25.21
N SER A 22 3.89 11.61 -26.04
CA SER A 22 2.69 10.91 -25.58
C SER A 22 3.07 9.68 -24.73
N THR A 23 3.18 9.93 -23.43
CA THR A 23 2.83 9.05 -22.30
C THR A 23 3.14 7.56 -22.49
N ASN A 24 4.32 7.16 -22.02
CA ASN A 24 4.44 5.83 -21.42
C ASN A 24 3.55 5.83 -20.18
N ILE A 25 2.31 5.37 -20.32
CA ILE A 25 1.51 4.96 -19.17
C ILE A 25 2.11 3.63 -18.73
N THR A 26 3.17 3.70 -17.92
CA THR A 26 3.62 2.54 -17.18
C THR A 26 2.49 2.19 -16.22
N LEU A 27 1.81 1.08 -16.48
CA LEU A 27 0.89 0.49 -15.53
C LEU A 27 1.73 0.09 -14.32
N ALA A 28 1.83 0.96 -13.31
CA ALA A 28 2.53 0.65 -12.08
C ALA A 28 1.82 -0.56 -11.47
N LYS A 29 2.52 -1.68 -11.37
CA LYS A 29 2.02 -2.85 -10.66
C LYS A 29 1.79 -2.42 -9.22
N GLU A 30 0.55 -2.51 -8.75
CA GLU A 30 0.21 -2.13 -7.37
C GLU A 30 0.99 -3.03 -6.41
N LYS A 31 1.74 -2.41 -5.50
CA LYS A 31 2.48 -3.09 -4.44
C LYS A 31 1.83 -2.80 -3.09
N LEU A 32 1.71 -3.82 -2.27
CA LEU A 32 1.21 -3.72 -0.90
C LEU A 32 2.39 -3.85 0.07
N ALA A 33 2.68 -2.78 0.79
CA ALA A 33 3.72 -2.76 1.82
C ALA A 33 3.12 -3.11 3.20
N ILE A 34 3.69 -4.10 3.89
CA ILE A 34 3.12 -4.69 5.11
C ILE A 34 4.17 -4.77 6.22
N TYR A 35 3.79 -4.41 7.45
CA TYR A 35 4.45 -4.96 8.64
C TYR A 35 3.69 -6.17 9.13
N THR A 36 4.42 -7.24 9.42
CA THR A 36 3.84 -8.46 9.96
C THR A 36 4.52 -8.85 11.25
N THR A 37 3.71 -9.27 12.22
CA THR A 37 4.17 -9.80 13.50
C THR A 37 3.84 -11.29 13.64
N LEU A 38 3.38 -11.92 12.56
CA LEU A 38 3.28 -13.37 12.44
C LEU A 38 4.67 -14.02 12.48
N ASP A 39 4.70 -15.30 12.82
CA ASP A 39 5.90 -16.11 12.62
C ASP A 39 6.24 -16.19 11.13
N GLU A 40 7.53 -16.10 10.81
CA GLU A 40 8.00 -15.94 9.44
C GLU A 40 7.48 -17.02 8.46
N PRO A 41 7.42 -18.32 8.82
CA PRO A 41 6.87 -19.33 7.92
C PRO A 41 5.41 -19.07 7.55
N LEU A 42 4.60 -18.64 8.53
CA LEU A 42 3.19 -18.32 8.31
C LEU A 42 3.04 -17.02 7.52
N ALA A 43 3.81 -15.98 7.86
CA ALA A 43 3.83 -14.73 7.11
C ALA A 43 4.12 -14.99 5.63
N ARG A 44 5.18 -15.75 5.34
CA ARG A 44 5.58 -16.10 3.97
C ARG A 44 4.47 -16.84 3.22
N ALA A 45 3.84 -17.82 3.87
CA ALA A 45 2.75 -18.58 3.28
C ALA A 45 1.52 -17.71 2.96
N VAL A 46 1.11 -16.84 3.88
CA VAL A 46 -0.04 -15.95 3.68
C VAL A 46 0.24 -14.91 2.60
N MET A 47 1.42 -14.28 2.59
CA MET A 47 1.75 -13.30 1.55
C MET A 47 1.79 -13.96 0.18
N ALA A 48 2.42 -15.13 0.04
CA ALA A 48 2.47 -15.86 -1.23
C ALA A 48 1.06 -16.23 -1.73
N ALA A 49 0.19 -16.72 -0.85
CA ALA A 49 -1.19 -17.03 -1.22
C ALA A 49 -1.96 -15.78 -1.67
N PHE A 50 -1.79 -14.65 -0.97
CA PHE A 50 -2.40 -13.39 -1.38
C PHE A 50 -1.89 -12.89 -2.74
N GLU A 51 -0.58 -12.98 -2.99
CA GLU A 51 0.02 -12.64 -4.29
C GLU A 51 -0.53 -13.53 -5.41
N GLU A 52 -0.70 -14.84 -5.16
CA GLU A 52 -1.28 -15.80 -6.11
C GLU A 52 -2.76 -15.49 -6.41
N ASP A 53 -3.55 -15.21 -5.38
CA ASP A 53 -4.99 -14.97 -5.50
C ASP A 53 -5.32 -13.62 -6.17
N THR A 54 -4.48 -12.60 -5.95
CA THR A 54 -4.79 -11.21 -6.35
C THR A 54 -3.91 -10.66 -7.46
N GLY A 55 -2.72 -11.22 -7.66
CA GLY A 55 -1.68 -10.68 -8.54
C GLY A 55 -0.99 -9.40 -8.02
N ILE A 56 -1.37 -8.91 -6.83
CA ILE A 56 -0.77 -7.76 -6.15
C ILE A 56 0.54 -8.23 -5.52
N GLU A 57 1.63 -7.51 -5.74
CA GLU A 57 2.93 -7.83 -5.14
C GLU A 57 2.99 -7.34 -3.70
N VAL A 58 3.54 -8.14 -2.80
CA VAL A 58 3.60 -7.84 -1.36
C VAL A 58 5.04 -7.65 -0.91
N GLU A 59 5.37 -6.45 -0.47
CA GLU A 59 6.61 -6.15 0.22
C GLU A 59 6.35 -6.17 1.73
N TRP A 60 7.07 -7.00 2.48
CA TRP A 60 6.80 -7.16 3.90
C TRP A 60 8.05 -7.20 4.76
N VAL A 61 7.92 -6.69 5.98
CA VAL A 61 8.95 -6.79 7.02
C VAL A 61 8.37 -7.49 8.24
N ARG A 62 9.04 -8.55 8.69
CA ARG A 62 8.71 -9.19 9.95
C ARG A 62 9.29 -8.40 11.11
N LEU A 63 8.47 -8.11 12.11
CA LEU A 63 8.85 -7.45 13.36
C LEU A 63 8.26 -8.20 14.56
N SER A 64 8.75 -7.92 15.77
CA SER A 64 7.97 -8.15 16.99
C SER A 64 6.90 -7.05 17.16
N GLY A 65 5.94 -7.26 18.06
CA GLY A 65 4.89 -6.27 18.36
C GLY A 65 5.45 -4.92 18.81
N GLY A 66 6.38 -4.95 19.77
CA GLY A 66 7.05 -3.74 20.27
C GLY A 66 7.88 -3.02 19.21
N GLU A 67 8.60 -3.74 18.36
CA GLU A 67 9.33 -3.15 17.22
C GLU A 67 8.38 -2.53 16.19
N CYS A 68 7.26 -3.19 15.89
CA CYS A 68 6.25 -2.66 14.98
C CYS A 68 5.67 -1.35 15.51
N VAL A 69 5.26 -1.30 16.78
CA VAL A 69 4.76 -0.07 17.41
C VAL A 69 5.83 1.02 17.40
N ALA A 70 7.07 0.71 17.78
CA ALA A 70 8.16 1.69 17.77
C ALA A 70 8.40 2.28 16.37
N ARG A 71 8.31 1.44 15.34
CA ARG A 71 8.50 1.87 13.95
C ARG A 71 7.32 2.70 13.44
N LEU A 72 6.08 2.31 13.75
CA LEU A 72 4.89 3.11 13.46
C LEU A 72 4.94 4.50 14.11
N ILE A 73 5.48 4.61 15.33
CA ILE A 73 5.70 5.91 15.98
C ILE A 73 6.71 6.75 15.18
N ALA A 74 7.83 6.15 14.77
CA ALA A 74 8.87 6.85 14.03
C ALA A 74 8.42 7.29 12.63
N GLU A 75 7.55 6.51 11.99
CA GLU A 75 7.06 6.72 10.63
C GLU A 75 5.70 7.47 10.58
N LYS A 76 5.16 7.93 11.71
CA LYS A 76 3.81 8.52 11.80
C LYS A 76 3.56 9.64 10.79
N GLU A 77 4.53 10.52 10.58
CA GLU A 77 4.43 11.66 9.65
C GLU A 77 4.72 11.26 8.19
N ASN A 78 5.28 10.07 7.96
CA ASN A 78 5.58 9.55 6.63
C ASN A 78 5.48 8.02 6.61
N PRO A 79 4.25 7.46 6.63
CA PRO A 79 4.05 6.01 6.74
C PRO A 79 4.69 5.25 5.57
N GLN A 80 5.43 4.16 5.86
CA GLN A 80 6.09 3.34 4.84
C GLN A 80 5.29 2.08 4.46
N ILE A 81 4.22 1.77 5.21
CA ILE A 81 3.38 0.58 5.00
C ILE A 81 1.92 0.99 4.90
N SER A 82 1.12 0.14 4.26
CA SER A 82 -0.32 0.31 4.14
C SER A 82 -1.07 -0.42 5.25
N ILE A 83 -0.58 -1.58 5.68
CA ILE A 83 -1.24 -2.41 6.69
C ILE A 83 -0.24 -3.05 7.66
N TRP A 84 -0.70 -3.28 8.88
CA TRP A 84 -0.05 -4.17 9.84
C TRP A 84 -0.90 -5.43 9.99
N TYR A 85 -0.29 -6.61 9.78
CA TYR A 85 -0.95 -7.91 9.87
C TYR A 85 -0.37 -8.82 10.96
N GLY A 86 -1.24 -9.38 11.80
CA GLY A 86 -0.87 -10.24 12.93
C GLY A 86 -0.68 -9.47 14.25
N GLY A 87 -0.07 -10.14 15.22
CA GLY A 87 0.25 -9.55 16.54
C GLY A 87 -0.86 -9.78 17.56
N VAL A 88 -0.55 -9.48 18.82
CA VAL A 88 -1.52 -9.61 19.91
C VAL A 88 -2.34 -8.33 20.02
N GLY A 89 -3.61 -8.45 20.45
CA GLY A 89 -4.51 -7.30 20.58
C GLY A 89 -3.94 -6.17 21.46
N LEU A 90 -3.09 -6.49 22.45
CA LEU A 90 -2.45 -5.48 23.30
C LEU A 90 -1.62 -4.47 22.49
N ASP A 91 -0.87 -4.91 21.48
CA ASP A 91 -0.05 -3.99 20.69
C ASP A 91 -0.92 -3.10 19.79
N HIS A 92 -2.03 -3.64 19.27
CA HIS A 92 -3.03 -2.88 18.51
C HIS A 92 -3.77 -1.86 19.36
N ILE A 93 -4.06 -2.17 20.63
CA ILE A 93 -4.60 -1.20 21.60
C ILE A 93 -3.63 -0.03 21.76
N VAL A 94 -2.33 -0.30 21.96
CA VAL A 94 -1.31 0.74 22.09
C VAL A 94 -1.22 1.59 20.83
N ALA A 95 -1.28 0.98 19.64
CA ALA A 95 -1.26 1.70 18.37
C ALA A 95 -2.48 2.61 18.19
N LYS A 96 -3.67 2.13 18.56
CA LYS A 96 -4.91 2.92 18.59
C LYS A 96 -4.79 4.12 19.55
N GLU A 97 -4.38 3.89 20.80
CA GLU A 97 -4.25 4.93 21.82
C GLU A 97 -3.26 6.04 21.41
N LYS A 98 -2.23 5.69 20.63
CA LYS A 98 -1.23 6.63 20.10
C LYS A 98 -1.63 7.28 18.77
N GLY A 99 -2.77 6.90 18.20
CA GLY A 99 -3.23 7.36 16.90
C GLY A 99 -2.26 7.00 15.78
N LEU A 100 -1.76 5.76 15.77
CA LEU A 100 -0.84 5.22 14.76
C LEU A 100 -1.57 4.46 13.65
N THR A 101 -2.78 4.00 13.93
CA THR A 101 -3.65 3.29 12.98
C THR A 101 -4.98 4.03 12.84
N ILE A 102 -5.72 3.69 11.79
CA ILE A 102 -7.03 4.26 11.49
C ILE A 102 -8.09 3.14 11.55
N PRO A 103 -9.35 3.48 11.86
CA PRO A 103 -10.42 2.49 11.84
C PRO A 103 -10.71 2.04 10.40
N TYR A 104 -10.88 0.73 10.20
CA TYR A 104 -11.29 0.13 8.93
C TYR A 104 -12.18 -1.09 9.17
N GLN A 105 -13.46 -0.96 8.81
CA GLN A 105 -14.41 -2.06 8.89
C GLN A 105 -14.32 -2.92 7.62
N SER A 106 -13.49 -3.96 7.66
CA SER A 106 -13.39 -4.95 6.59
C SER A 106 -14.75 -5.63 6.33
N PRO A 107 -15.17 -5.82 5.07
CA PRO A 107 -16.33 -6.65 4.73
C PRO A 107 -16.19 -8.09 5.27
N ASN A 108 -14.96 -8.58 5.46
CA ASN A 108 -14.69 -9.91 6.00
C ASN A 108 -14.78 -9.98 7.53
N ALA A 109 -14.88 -8.84 8.23
CA ALA A 109 -15.02 -8.80 9.68
C ALA A 109 -16.34 -9.44 10.18
N VAL A 110 -17.30 -9.69 9.27
CA VAL A 110 -18.52 -10.45 9.56
C VAL A 110 -18.23 -11.89 9.95
N ASN A 111 -17.09 -12.43 9.52
CA ASN A 111 -16.67 -13.81 9.79
C ASN A 111 -15.86 -13.93 11.09
N ILE A 112 -15.62 -12.81 11.78
CA ILE A 112 -14.81 -12.75 12.99
C ILE A 112 -15.72 -12.50 14.20
N PRO A 113 -15.69 -13.38 15.23
CA PRO A 113 -16.45 -13.17 16.46
C PRO A 113 -16.12 -11.83 17.14
N ASP A 114 -17.11 -11.19 17.76
CA ASP A 114 -17.00 -9.85 18.35
C ASP A 114 -15.95 -9.72 19.46
N ASN A 115 -15.57 -10.82 20.09
CA ASN A 115 -14.51 -10.84 21.11
C ASN A 115 -13.08 -10.87 20.52
N PHE A 116 -12.92 -11.01 19.21
CA PHE A 116 -11.61 -11.05 18.54
C PHE A 116 -11.28 -9.81 17.71
N LYS A 117 -12.19 -8.83 17.65
CA LYS A 117 -12.02 -7.56 16.92
C LYS A 117 -12.24 -6.35 17.82
N ASP A 118 -11.72 -5.19 17.41
CA ASP A 118 -12.00 -3.93 18.09
C ASP A 118 -13.42 -3.46 17.80
N LYS A 119 -14.09 -2.88 18.80
CA LYS A 119 -15.45 -2.33 18.64
C LYS A 119 -15.47 -1.11 17.72
N ASP A 120 -14.35 -0.39 17.64
CA ASP A 120 -14.20 0.78 16.78
C ASP A 120 -13.42 0.46 15.49
N TYR A 121 -13.18 -0.83 15.20
CA TYR A 121 -12.56 -1.34 13.98
C TYR A 121 -11.11 -0.86 13.72
N TYR A 122 -10.32 -0.59 14.77
CA TYR A 122 -8.88 -0.35 14.60
C TYR A 122 -8.09 -1.64 14.32
N TRP A 123 -8.64 -2.80 14.66
CA TRP A 123 -8.22 -4.11 14.20
C TRP A 123 -9.45 -5.02 14.08
N THR A 124 -9.36 -6.04 13.24
CA THR A 124 -10.41 -7.04 13.01
C THR A 124 -9.85 -8.43 13.06
#